data_AF-A0A238Y624-F1
#
_entry.id   AF-A0A238Y624-F1
#
_cell.length_a   1.000
_cell.length_b   1.000
_cell.length_c   1.000
_cell.angle_alpha   90.00
_cell.angle_beta   90.00
_cell.angle_gamma   90.00
#
_symmetry.space_group_name_H-M   'P 1'
#
loop_
_entity.id
_entity.type
_entity.pdbx_description
1 polymer ?
#
loop_
_entity_poly.entity_id
_entity_poly.type
_entity_poly.pdbx_seq_one_letter_code
_entity_poly.pdbx_strand_id
1 'polypeptide(L)'
;MSWVDLYRDGKLREDEALKLVESGEIGEKDLSELLILSKEKKLPIRIQTALFFAIRQFAHLKQLEIISEILNVSISSAEAFVNNQIVQAYFPIVSEDGNGDIVTAFVVPLPSGLINFSHIPDEKLLPIVKSTGKGIAVAFTHDFCQESFMLSVCAALISEIDITYLAFTGRVDSFGNVLTVNNIGQKEVISRKSGKILITPEDVNHLSLLKKHLGKSLDLPFPVVIGKPETAVDLFFKSFSEKTGIQPDLLAKIYKIDKAVMGIHMSERIENSPEVFHKIIDTAKENLAEIYRKIPQATVHITGTISTVMFGIGVAFGIRRRFILHHFQDGQYIPVIETSRSLKEIKEKLTYVKTKKLKDGTENELVLILHIASHNPVSTVMDFSDKKLKNMPVYTITLKDSLGNLPIDGKLWTEISSEIYSEINRLRLKEKVKRFHIFLSVPCPIAFTVGAASGHFIPATVYNYHFTEDIYKPVINTEKIENPF
;
A
#
# COMPACT_ATOMS: atom_id res chain seq x y z
N MET A 1 -45.67 27.60 -21.42
CA MET A 1 -44.35 28.08 -21.91
C MET A 1 -43.35 27.56 -20.89
N SER A 2 -42.31 26.84 -21.34
CA SER A 2 -41.28 26.34 -20.42
C SER A 2 -40.55 27.54 -19.81
N TRP A 3 -40.04 27.42 -18.58
CA TRP A 3 -39.15 28.47 -18.06
C TRP A 3 -37.81 28.47 -18.80
N VAL A 4 -37.43 27.36 -19.44
CA VAL A 4 -36.26 27.27 -20.32
C VAL A 4 -36.48 28.11 -21.59
N ASP A 5 -37.71 28.15 -22.12
CA ASP A 5 -38.08 29.08 -23.19
C ASP A 5 -37.92 30.55 -22.74
N LEU A 6 -38.36 30.88 -21.51
CA LEU A 6 -38.19 32.21 -20.92
C LEU A 6 -36.73 32.58 -20.69
N TYR A 7 -35.90 31.62 -20.29
CA TYR A 7 -34.46 31.80 -20.14
C TYR A 7 -33.77 32.09 -21.48
N ARG A 8 -34.09 31.31 -22.52
CA ARG A 8 -33.57 31.52 -23.88
C ARG A 8 -33.96 32.87 -24.47
N ASP A 9 -35.17 33.33 -24.19
CA ASP A 9 -35.68 34.63 -24.61
C ASP A 9 -35.08 35.81 -23.81
N GLY A 10 -34.21 35.55 -22.83
CA GLY A 10 -33.63 36.58 -21.95
C GLY A 10 -34.64 37.16 -20.95
N LYS A 11 -35.79 36.51 -20.76
CA LYS A 11 -36.87 36.93 -19.84
C LYS A 11 -36.69 36.38 -18.42
N LEU A 12 -35.81 35.39 -18.23
CA LEU A 12 -35.43 34.82 -16.95
C LEU A 12 -33.91 35.01 -16.74
N ARG A 13 -33.50 35.53 -15.58
CA ARG A 13 -32.08 35.74 -15.28
C ARG A 13 -31.38 34.42 -14.97
N GLU A 14 -30.06 34.37 -15.18
CA GLU A 14 -29.24 33.18 -14.87
C GLU A 14 -29.40 32.71 -13.41
N ASP A 15 -29.36 33.63 -12.45
CA ASP A 15 -29.51 33.27 -11.02
C ASP A 15 -30.92 32.74 -10.69
N GLU A 16 -31.95 33.12 -11.46
CA GLU A 16 -33.31 32.61 -11.30
C GLU A 16 -33.44 31.22 -11.91
N ALA A 17 -32.88 31.01 -13.11
CA ALA A 17 -32.77 29.71 -13.74
C ALA A 17 -31.98 28.71 -12.88
N LEU A 18 -30.87 29.15 -12.29
CA LEU A 18 -30.05 28.33 -11.40
C LEU A 18 -30.85 27.84 -10.19
N LYS A 19 -31.62 28.72 -9.54
CA LYS A 19 -32.46 28.35 -8.40
C LYS A 19 -33.51 27.31 -8.75
N LEU A 20 -34.14 27.41 -9.92
CA LEU A 20 -35.13 26.43 -10.38
C LEU A 20 -34.48 25.05 -10.61
N VAL A 21 -33.27 25.03 -11.16
CA VAL A 21 -32.52 23.78 -11.34
C VAL A 21 -32.13 23.17 -10.00
N GLU A 22 -31.60 23.99 -9.08
CA GLU A 22 -31.19 23.56 -7.74
C GLU A 22 -32.37 23.09 -6.88
N SER A 23 -33.57 23.68 -7.05
CA SER A 23 -34.79 23.24 -6.34
C SER A 23 -35.46 22.02 -6.98
N GLY A 24 -35.04 21.61 -8.17
CA GLY A 24 -35.62 20.49 -8.91
C GLY A 24 -36.96 20.81 -9.57
N GLU A 25 -37.32 22.10 -9.69
CA GLU A 25 -38.50 22.61 -10.39
C GLU A 25 -38.32 22.55 -11.92
N ILE A 26 -38.06 21.34 -12.41
CA ILE A 26 -37.81 21.02 -13.81
C ILE A 26 -38.88 20.03 -14.24
N GLY A 27 -39.75 20.43 -15.18
CA GLY A 27 -40.67 19.51 -15.84
C GLY A 27 -39.95 18.61 -16.84
N GLU A 28 -40.60 17.55 -17.32
CA GLU A 28 -40.03 16.64 -18.33
C GLU A 28 -39.58 17.34 -19.61
N LYS A 29 -40.39 18.30 -20.10
CA LYS A 29 -40.05 19.15 -21.24
C LYS A 29 -38.79 19.99 -20.96
N ASP A 30 -38.73 20.59 -19.78
CA ASP A 30 -37.61 21.45 -19.36
C ASP A 30 -36.33 20.63 -19.24
N LEU A 31 -36.40 19.41 -18.70
CA LEU A 31 -35.27 18.49 -18.58
C LEU A 31 -34.71 18.17 -19.98
N SER A 32 -35.57 17.83 -20.93
CA SER A 32 -35.15 17.53 -22.31
C SER A 32 -34.43 18.71 -22.95
N GLU A 33 -34.99 19.91 -22.83
CA GLU A 33 -34.40 21.14 -23.39
C GLU A 33 -33.06 21.48 -22.70
N LEU A 34 -32.98 21.37 -21.37
CA LEU A 34 -31.75 21.61 -20.61
C LEU A 34 -30.64 20.62 -20.99
N LEU A 35 -30.97 19.34 -21.19
CA LEU A 35 -30.01 18.34 -21.64
C LEU A 35 -29.49 18.64 -23.06
N ILE A 36 -30.36 19.08 -23.98
CA ILE A 36 -29.96 19.52 -25.32
C ILE A 36 -29.02 20.73 -25.21
N LEU A 37 -29.38 21.76 -24.45
CA LEU A 37 -28.57 22.97 -24.30
C LEU A 37 -27.22 22.67 -23.62
N SER A 38 -27.17 21.74 -22.66
CA SER A 38 -25.92 21.29 -22.04
C SER A 38 -25.03 20.55 -23.06
N LYS A 39 -25.61 19.63 -23.85
CA LYS A 39 -24.90 18.91 -24.92
C LYS A 39 -24.33 19.88 -25.96
N GLU A 40 -25.11 20.89 -26.33
CA GLU A 40 -24.71 21.96 -27.25
C GLU A 40 -23.78 23.02 -26.63
N LYS A 41 -23.43 22.89 -25.34
CA LYS A 41 -22.50 23.80 -24.64
C LYS A 41 -23.02 25.24 -24.55
N LYS A 42 -24.34 25.42 -24.49
CA LYS A 42 -25.02 26.73 -24.46
C LYS A 42 -25.49 27.17 -23.08
N LEU A 43 -25.43 26.29 -22.08
CA LEU A 43 -25.77 26.63 -20.69
C LEU A 43 -24.53 27.12 -19.94
N PRO A 44 -24.62 28.20 -19.14
CA PRO A 44 -23.56 28.60 -18.22
C PRO A 44 -23.08 27.43 -17.35
N ILE A 45 -21.78 27.39 -17.04
CA ILE A 45 -21.15 26.28 -16.31
C ILE A 45 -21.82 26.00 -14.95
N ARG A 46 -22.30 27.06 -14.27
CA ARG A 46 -23.03 26.95 -13.00
C ARG A 46 -24.33 26.17 -13.16
N ILE A 47 -25.11 26.49 -14.21
CA ILE A 47 -26.36 25.78 -14.53
C ILE A 47 -26.07 24.35 -14.98
N GLN A 48 -25.03 24.10 -15.81
CA GLN A 48 -24.65 22.74 -16.22
C GLN A 48 -24.30 21.87 -15.01
N THR A 49 -23.52 22.42 -14.08
CA THR A 49 -23.13 21.73 -12.85
C THR A 49 -24.31 21.49 -11.93
N ALA A 50 -25.19 22.49 -11.75
CA ALA A 50 -26.42 22.31 -10.98
C ALA A 50 -27.31 21.23 -11.59
N LEU A 51 -27.44 21.19 -12.92
CA LEU A 51 -28.22 20.19 -13.64
C LEU A 51 -27.65 18.78 -13.45
N PHE A 52 -26.32 18.63 -13.51
CA PHE A 52 -25.63 17.38 -13.22
C PHE A 52 -26.01 16.83 -11.83
N PHE A 53 -26.10 17.69 -10.81
CA PHE A 53 -26.53 17.28 -9.47
C PHE A 53 -28.03 17.04 -9.37
N ALA A 54 -28.85 17.93 -9.94
CA ALA A 54 -30.31 17.87 -9.88
C ALA A 54 -30.84 16.54 -10.42
N ILE A 55 -30.36 16.09 -11.59
CA ILE A 55 -30.77 14.81 -12.20
C ILE A 55 -30.51 13.63 -11.25
N ARG A 56 -29.42 13.69 -10.48
CA ARG A 56 -29.01 12.62 -9.57
C ARG A 56 -29.74 12.67 -8.22
N GLN A 57 -30.10 13.87 -7.78
CA GLN A 57 -30.74 14.14 -6.50
C GLN A 57 -32.26 13.90 -6.53
N PHE A 58 -32.95 14.38 -7.55
CA PHE A 58 -34.41 14.38 -7.59
C PHE A 58 -34.96 13.18 -8.36
N ALA A 59 -35.81 12.38 -7.72
CA ALA A 59 -36.30 11.12 -8.28
C ALA A 59 -37.06 11.29 -9.61
N HIS A 60 -37.85 12.35 -9.77
CA HIS A 60 -38.61 12.63 -10.99
C HIS A 60 -37.74 13.05 -12.18
N LEU A 61 -36.47 13.41 -11.95
CA LEU A 61 -35.51 13.75 -13.00
C LEU A 61 -34.67 12.56 -13.46
N LYS A 62 -34.81 11.40 -12.82
CA LYS A 62 -34.10 10.15 -13.16
C LYS A 62 -34.72 9.43 -14.36
N GLN A 63 -34.97 10.16 -15.43
CA GLN A 63 -35.64 9.67 -16.63
C GLN A 63 -34.61 9.05 -17.59
N LEU A 64 -34.35 7.76 -17.41
CA LEU A 64 -33.23 7.07 -18.05
C LEU A 64 -33.31 7.07 -19.57
N GLU A 65 -34.51 6.92 -20.12
CA GLU A 65 -34.78 6.91 -21.56
C GLU A 65 -34.42 8.27 -22.18
N ILE A 66 -34.89 9.38 -21.56
CA ILE A 66 -34.61 10.74 -22.01
C ILE A 66 -33.10 11.02 -21.95
N ILE A 67 -32.46 10.66 -20.83
CA ILE A 67 -31.01 10.84 -20.65
C ILE A 67 -30.23 10.04 -21.70
N SER A 68 -30.60 8.78 -21.91
CA SER A 68 -29.95 7.86 -22.86
C SER A 68 -30.05 8.38 -24.29
N GLU A 69 -31.24 8.80 -24.71
CA GLU A 69 -31.51 9.29 -26.06
C GLU A 69 -30.80 10.62 -26.33
N ILE A 70 -31.01 11.63 -25.47
CA ILE A 70 -30.49 12.99 -25.72
C ILE A 70 -28.96 13.01 -25.62
N LEU A 71 -28.39 12.37 -24.61
CA LEU A 71 -26.94 12.35 -24.39
C LEU A 71 -26.23 11.27 -25.22
N ASN A 72 -26.96 10.46 -25.99
CA ASN A 72 -26.42 9.41 -26.85
C ASN A 72 -25.51 8.41 -26.10
N VAL A 73 -26.02 7.87 -25.01
CA VAL A 73 -25.38 6.85 -24.18
C VAL A 73 -26.30 5.66 -23.99
N SER A 74 -25.79 4.50 -23.61
CA SER A 74 -26.65 3.35 -23.29
C SER A 74 -27.50 3.62 -22.04
N ILE A 75 -28.64 2.95 -21.94
CA ILE A 75 -29.48 2.97 -20.73
C ILE A 75 -28.67 2.57 -19.49
N SER A 76 -27.77 1.59 -19.61
CA SER A 76 -26.87 1.20 -18.52
C SER A 76 -25.90 2.31 -18.07
N SER A 77 -25.45 3.16 -19.00
CA SER A 77 -24.62 4.33 -18.67
C SER A 77 -25.46 5.48 -18.10
N ALA A 78 -26.71 5.66 -18.56
CA ALA A 78 -27.64 6.60 -17.93
C ALA A 78 -27.96 6.18 -16.48
N GLU A 79 -28.21 4.90 -16.24
CA GLU A 79 -28.42 4.33 -14.91
C GLU A 79 -27.19 4.52 -14.01
N ALA A 80 -26.00 4.19 -14.51
CA ALA A 80 -24.74 4.43 -13.81
C ALA A 80 -24.53 5.92 -13.50
N PHE A 81 -24.85 6.82 -14.44
CA PHE A 81 -24.77 8.26 -14.22
C PHE A 81 -25.70 8.74 -13.11
N VAL A 82 -26.85 8.10 -12.90
CA VAL A 82 -27.78 8.49 -11.83
C VAL A 82 -27.40 7.87 -10.48
N ASN A 83 -26.88 6.64 -10.49
CA ASN A 83 -26.75 5.82 -9.27
C ASN A 83 -25.32 5.70 -8.73
N ASN A 84 -24.28 5.73 -9.57
CA ASN A 84 -22.89 5.56 -9.11
C ASN A 84 -22.43 6.74 -8.27
N GLN A 85 -21.51 6.54 -7.32
CA GLN A 85 -20.97 7.63 -6.50
C GLN A 85 -20.20 8.64 -7.35
N ILE A 86 -20.28 9.92 -6.94
CA ILE A 86 -19.46 11.00 -7.51
C ILE A 86 -18.10 10.94 -6.83
N VAL A 87 -17.04 10.88 -7.64
CA VAL A 87 -15.67 11.06 -7.19
C VAL A 87 -15.27 12.51 -7.46
N GLN A 88 -14.83 13.20 -6.41
CA GLN A 88 -14.30 14.56 -6.54
C GLN A 88 -12.80 14.48 -6.77
N ALA A 89 -12.32 15.19 -7.79
CA ALA A 89 -10.90 15.41 -8.02
C ALA A 89 -10.61 16.89 -8.21
N TYR A 90 -9.39 17.29 -7.88
CA TYR A 90 -9.00 18.69 -7.87
C TYR A 90 -7.85 18.94 -8.83
N PHE A 91 -7.84 20.09 -9.48
CA PHE A 91 -6.71 20.53 -10.28
C PHE A 91 -6.56 22.06 -10.21
N PRO A 92 -5.32 22.56 -10.12
CA PRO A 92 -5.06 23.99 -10.15
C PRO A 92 -5.08 24.54 -11.58
N ILE A 93 -5.69 25.72 -11.72
CA ILE A 93 -5.63 26.54 -12.93
C ILE A 93 -4.88 27.83 -12.64
N VAL A 94 -4.29 28.40 -13.69
CA VAL A 94 -3.56 29.67 -13.63
C VAL A 94 -4.04 30.54 -14.78
N SER A 95 -4.63 31.69 -14.48
CA SER A 95 -5.07 32.66 -15.48
C SER A 95 -3.89 33.45 -16.05
N GLU A 96 -4.12 34.17 -17.15
CA GLU A 96 -3.08 34.91 -17.88
C GLU A 96 -2.44 36.04 -17.06
N ASP A 97 -3.20 36.62 -16.12
CA ASP A 97 -2.75 37.61 -15.14
C ASP A 97 -1.93 37.01 -13.98
N GLY A 98 -1.69 35.69 -13.99
CA GLY A 98 -0.92 34.97 -12.97
C GLY A 98 -1.71 34.67 -11.70
N ASN A 99 -2.99 35.03 -11.63
CA ASN A 99 -3.88 34.54 -10.59
C ASN A 99 -4.16 33.05 -10.81
N GLY A 100 -4.62 32.36 -9.77
CA GLY A 100 -4.93 30.94 -9.90
C GLY A 100 -5.86 30.44 -8.82
N ASP A 101 -6.56 29.37 -9.17
CA ASP A 101 -7.64 28.80 -8.37
C ASP A 101 -7.61 27.27 -8.46
N ILE A 102 -8.30 26.59 -7.54
CA ILE A 102 -8.54 25.15 -7.60
C ILE A 102 -9.92 24.89 -8.18
N VAL A 103 -9.95 24.17 -9.30
CA VAL A 103 -11.18 23.67 -9.88
C VAL A 103 -11.46 22.28 -9.33
N THR A 104 -12.74 22.02 -9.05
CA THR A 104 -13.21 20.68 -8.69
C THR A 104 -13.85 20.04 -9.91
N ALA A 105 -13.40 18.83 -10.25
CA ALA A 105 -14.04 17.92 -11.18
C ALA A 105 -14.96 16.97 -10.42
N PHE A 106 -16.22 16.90 -10.83
CA PHE A 106 -17.18 15.90 -10.37
C PHE A 106 -17.25 14.81 -11.41
N VAL A 107 -16.77 13.60 -11.07
CA VAL A 107 -16.63 12.51 -12.01
C VAL A 107 -17.46 11.32 -11.58
N VAL A 108 -18.23 10.76 -12.51
CA VAL A 108 -18.98 9.52 -12.30
C VAL A 108 -18.47 8.48 -13.31
N PRO A 109 -17.90 7.37 -12.85
CA PRO A 109 -17.52 6.27 -13.74
C PRO A 109 -18.75 5.63 -14.38
N LEU A 110 -18.70 5.44 -15.71
CA LEU A 110 -19.75 4.77 -16.49
C LEU A 110 -19.21 3.48 -17.12
N PRO A 111 -20.09 2.51 -17.45
CA PRO A 111 -19.72 1.33 -18.24
C PRO A 111 -19.10 1.70 -19.59
N SER A 112 -19.66 2.70 -20.28
CA SER A 112 -19.17 3.22 -21.56
C SER A 112 -19.73 4.61 -21.85
N GLY A 113 -19.20 5.28 -22.89
CA GLY A 113 -19.71 6.57 -23.36
C GLY A 113 -19.18 7.79 -22.58
N LEU A 114 -19.69 8.95 -22.97
CA LEU A 114 -19.29 10.25 -22.44
C LEU A 114 -20.54 11.08 -22.16
N ILE A 115 -20.65 11.59 -20.93
CA ILE A 115 -21.65 12.57 -20.52
C ILE A 115 -20.88 13.81 -20.03
N ASN A 116 -21.09 14.96 -20.66
CA ASN A 116 -20.27 16.13 -20.42
C ASN A 116 -21.11 17.38 -20.13
N PHE A 117 -21.19 17.73 -18.85
CA PHE A 117 -21.84 18.93 -18.33
C PHE A 117 -20.82 20.06 -18.13
N SER A 118 -20.05 20.36 -19.16
CA SER A 118 -19.07 21.44 -19.17
C SER A 118 -18.87 22.00 -20.57
N HIS A 119 -18.23 23.17 -20.69
CA HIS A 119 -17.84 23.75 -21.97
C HIS A 119 -16.61 23.11 -22.63
N ILE A 120 -15.98 22.11 -21.99
CA ILE A 120 -14.85 21.40 -22.59
C ILE A 120 -15.34 20.61 -23.80
N PRO A 121 -14.70 20.72 -24.97
CA PRO A 121 -15.04 19.92 -26.14
C PRO A 121 -14.91 18.42 -25.86
N ASP A 122 -15.87 17.62 -26.33
CA ASP A 122 -15.89 16.16 -26.11
C ASP A 122 -14.62 15.47 -26.63
N GLU A 123 -14.04 15.97 -27.72
CA GLU A 123 -12.75 15.52 -28.27
C GLU A 123 -11.59 15.59 -27.28
N LYS A 124 -11.62 16.52 -26.32
CA LYS A 124 -10.64 16.62 -25.23
C LYS A 124 -10.90 15.63 -24.10
N LEU A 125 -12.09 15.02 -24.03
CA LEU A 125 -12.44 14.00 -23.04
C LEU A 125 -12.24 12.59 -23.58
N LEU A 126 -12.28 12.39 -24.90
CA LEU A 126 -12.06 11.08 -25.53
C LEU A 126 -10.73 10.41 -25.16
N PRO A 127 -9.58 11.12 -25.03
CA PRO A 127 -8.33 10.50 -24.57
C PRO A 127 -8.44 9.87 -23.18
N ILE A 128 -9.22 10.47 -22.28
CA ILE A 128 -9.45 9.95 -20.92
C ILE A 128 -10.23 8.64 -20.99
N VAL A 129 -11.32 8.60 -21.78
CA VAL A 129 -12.13 7.39 -21.98
C VAL A 129 -11.28 6.26 -22.56
N LYS A 130 -10.46 6.55 -23.57
CA LYS A 130 -9.59 5.57 -24.24
C LYS A 130 -8.50 5.04 -23.30
N SER A 131 -7.79 5.93 -22.61
CA SER A 131 -6.65 5.56 -21.76
C SER A 131 -7.05 4.85 -20.47
N THR A 132 -8.21 5.19 -19.90
CA THR A 132 -8.73 4.53 -18.70
C THR A 132 -9.54 3.28 -19.00
N GLY A 133 -10.06 3.15 -20.23
CA GLY A 133 -10.99 2.09 -20.63
C GLY A 133 -12.36 2.19 -19.96
N LYS A 134 -12.73 3.35 -19.41
CA LYS A 134 -13.99 3.60 -18.70
C LYS A 134 -14.78 4.72 -19.35
N GLY A 135 -16.11 4.57 -19.41
CA GLY A 135 -16.98 5.70 -19.71
C GLY A 135 -16.99 6.71 -18.57
N ILE A 136 -17.37 7.95 -18.86
CA ILE A 136 -17.25 9.05 -17.90
C ILE A 136 -18.47 9.98 -17.98
N ALA A 137 -19.01 10.38 -16.83
CA ALA A 137 -19.79 11.62 -16.72
C ALA A 137 -18.97 12.65 -15.95
N VAL A 138 -18.93 13.90 -16.43
CA VAL A 138 -18.12 14.94 -15.80
C VAL A 138 -18.83 16.31 -15.76
N ALA A 139 -18.63 17.03 -14.66
CA ALA A 139 -18.95 18.44 -14.47
C ALA A 139 -17.80 19.15 -13.73
N PHE A 140 -17.73 20.49 -13.81
CA PHE A 140 -16.68 21.28 -13.16
C PHE A 140 -17.25 22.53 -12.49
N THR A 141 -16.64 22.97 -11.39
CA THR A 141 -17.12 24.14 -10.64
C THR A 141 -17.04 25.47 -11.41
N HIS A 142 -16.08 25.61 -12.33
CA HIS A 142 -15.82 26.83 -13.07
C HIS A 142 -15.34 26.53 -14.50
N ASP A 143 -15.40 27.54 -15.36
CA ASP A 143 -14.84 27.48 -16.71
C ASP A 143 -13.32 27.62 -16.72
N PHE A 144 -12.68 26.93 -17.65
CA PHE A 144 -11.24 26.97 -17.89
C PHE A 144 -10.93 26.48 -19.32
N CYS A 145 -9.75 26.84 -19.84
CA CYS A 145 -9.33 26.48 -21.21
C CYS A 145 -8.11 25.54 -21.25
N GLN A 146 -7.51 25.21 -20.11
CA GLN A 146 -6.30 24.40 -20.01
C GLN A 146 -6.58 22.90 -20.08
N GLU A 147 -5.59 22.12 -20.53
CA GLU A 147 -5.68 20.64 -20.61
C GLU A 147 -5.16 19.94 -19.35
N SER A 148 -4.73 20.68 -18.33
CA SER A 148 -4.16 20.11 -17.10
C SER A 148 -5.17 19.33 -16.25
N PHE A 149 -6.47 19.51 -16.50
CA PHE A 149 -7.54 18.80 -15.79
C PHE A 149 -7.55 17.29 -16.09
N MET A 150 -7.02 16.85 -17.24
CA MET A 150 -7.16 15.48 -17.71
C MET A 150 -6.63 14.47 -16.70
N LEU A 151 -5.46 14.73 -16.09
CA LEU A 151 -4.91 13.84 -15.07
C LEU A 151 -5.82 13.71 -13.84
N SER A 152 -6.49 14.78 -13.41
CA SER A 152 -7.41 14.75 -12.27
C SER A 152 -8.65 13.89 -12.56
N VAL A 153 -9.20 14.00 -13.78
CA VAL A 153 -10.35 13.18 -14.19
C VAL A 153 -9.94 11.72 -14.35
N CYS A 154 -8.77 11.44 -14.94
CA CYS A 154 -8.20 10.09 -14.97
C CYS A 154 -8.02 9.52 -13.56
N ALA A 155 -7.46 10.30 -12.63
CA ALA A 155 -7.27 9.89 -11.24
C ALA A 155 -8.61 9.50 -10.58
N ALA A 156 -9.64 10.33 -10.75
CA ALA A 156 -10.99 10.05 -10.23
C ALA A 156 -11.60 8.74 -10.76
N LEU A 157 -11.29 8.38 -12.02
CA LEU A 157 -11.81 7.16 -12.64
C LEU A 157 -11.07 5.89 -12.21
N ILE A 158 -9.77 6.00 -11.92
CA ILE A 158 -8.93 4.84 -11.59
C ILE A 158 -8.71 4.66 -10.09
N SER A 159 -9.02 5.67 -9.27
CA SER A 159 -8.82 5.63 -7.83
C SER A 159 -9.76 4.65 -7.15
N GLU A 160 -9.23 3.90 -6.20
CA GLU A 160 -10.00 3.06 -5.27
C GLU A 160 -9.97 3.62 -3.84
N ILE A 161 -9.23 4.70 -3.63
CA ILE A 161 -9.11 5.43 -2.36
C ILE A 161 -9.73 6.83 -2.47
N ASP A 162 -9.93 7.48 -1.33
CA ASP A 162 -10.22 8.91 -1.30
C ASP A 162 -9.00 9.69 -1.80
N ILE A 163 -9.21 10.56 -2.79
CA ILE A 163 -8.18 11.41 -3.40
C ILE A 163 -8.44 12.90 -3.16
N THR A 164 -9.38 13.26 -2.27
CA THR A 164 -9.81 14.66 -2.10
C THR A 164 -8.75 15.57 -1.49
N TYR A 165 -7.75 14.99 -0.80
CA TYR A 165 -6.56 15.68 -0.30
C TYR A 165 -5.46 15.87 -1.35
N LEU A 166 -5.64 15.29 -2.55
CA LEU A 166 -4.75 15.43 -3.69
C LEU A 166 -5.30 16.46 -4.68
N ALA A 167 -4.38 17.08 -5.42
CA ALA A 167 -4.66 17.78 -6.65
C ALA A 167 -3.79 17.18 -7.75
N PHE A 168 -4.21 17.30 -9.00
CA PHE A 168 -3.50 16.73 -10.14
C PHE A 168 -3.33 17.77 -11.23
N THR A 169 -2.21 17.71 -11.95
CA THR A 169 -2.01 18.52 -13.15
C THR A 169 -1.30 17.70 -14.21
N GLY A 170 -1.83 17.69 -15.43
CA GLY A 170 -1.18 17.00 -16.55
C GLY A 170 -2.15 16.76 -17.69
N ARG A 171 -1.62 16.76 -18.91
CA ARG A 171 -2.35 16.31 -20.10
C ARG A 171 -2.21 14.80 -20.22
N VAL A 172 -3.26 14.10 -20.65
CA VAL A 172 -3.23 12.65 -20.82
C VAL A 172 -3.58 12.31 -22.27
N ASP A 173 -2.72 11.54 -22.94
CA ASP A 173 -3.01 11.07 -24.29
C ASP A 173 -3.87 9.78 -24.29
N SER A 174 -4.24 9.30 -25.48
CA SER A 174 -5.08 8.09 -25.60
C SER A 174 -4.36 6.79 -25.20
N PHE A 175 -3.04 6.81 -25.06
CA PHE A 175 -2.24 5.67 -24.63
C PHE A 175 -2.01 5.66 -23.11
N GLY A 176 -2.36 6.75 -22.42
CA GLY A 176 -2.20 6.90 -20.98
C GLY A 176 -0.87 7.56 -20.58
N ASN A 177 -0.11 8.12 -21.52
CA ASN A 177 1.06 8.93 -21.17
C ASN A 177 0.60 10.24 -20.54
N VAL A 178 1.30 10.65 -19.48
CA VAL A 178 1.06 11.89 -18.76
C VAL A 178 2.11 12.90 -19.20
N LEU A 179 1.65 14.02 -19.76
CA LEU A 179 2.49 15.01 -20.42
C LEU A 179 2.55 16.31 -19.61
N THR A 180 3.74 16.93 -19.61
CA THR A 180 4.03 18.20 -18.95
C THR A 180 3.07 19.31 -19.41
N VAL A 181 2.72 20.18 -18.47
CA VAL A 181 1.88 21.36 -18.70
C VAL A 181 2.57 22.59 -18.11
N ASN A 182 2.12 23.78 -18.52
CA ASN A 182 2.71 25.03 -18.07
C ASN A 182 2.41 25.32 -16.58
N ASN A 183 3.25 26.19 -16.01
CA ASN A 183 3.08 26.83 -14.69
C ASN A 183 3.03 25.84 -13.50
N ILE A 184 3.78 24.73 -13.55
CA ILE A 184 3.81 23.72 -12.46
C ILE A 184 4.15 24.35 -11.11
N GLY A 185 5.17 25.22 -11.04
CA GLY A 185 5.55 25.88 -9.79
C GLY A 185 4.43 26.73 -9.17
N GLN A 186 3.70 27.50 -9.98
CA GLN A 186 2.54 28.28 -9.49
C GLN A 186 1.38 27.36 -9.08
N LYS A 187 1.12 26.31 -9.86
CA LYS A 187 0.11 25.29 -9.56
C LYS A 187 0.38 24.58 -8.23
N GLU A 188 1.65 24.37 -7.90
CA GLU A 188 2.05 23.80 -6.61
C GLU A 188 1.73 24.76 -5.46
N VAL A 189 2.03 26.05 -5.61
CA VAL A 189 1.69 27.08 -4.63
C VAL A 189 0.17 27.15 -4.39
N ILE A 190 -0.63 27.13 -5.46
CA ILE A 190 -2.10 27.16 -5.39
C ILE A 190 -2.65 25.91 -4.67
N SER A 191 -2.13 24.74 -5.02
CA SER A 191 -2.53 23.47 -4.40
C SER A 191 -2.22 23.47 -2.90
N ARG A 192 -1.01 23.93 -2.53
CA ARG A 192 -0.57 24.04 -1.15
C ARG A 192 -1.43 25.01 -0.33
N LYS A 193 -1.76 26.19 -0.89
CA LYS A 193 -2.67 27.17 -0.26
C LYS A 193 -4.06 26.57 0.01
N SER A 194 -4.48 25.62 -0.80
CA SER A 194 -5.75 24.90 -0.68
C SER A 194 -5.67 23.63 0.17
N GLY A 195 -4.53 23.39 0.84
CA GLY A 195 -4.30 22.21 1.67
C GLY A 195 -4.13 20.90 0.90
N LYS A 196 -3.85 20.96 -0.41
CA LYS A 196 -3.74 19.78 -1.29
C LYS A 196 -2.30 19.50 -1.70
N ILE A 197 -2.00 18.22 -1.91
CA ILE A 197 -0.73 17.76 -2.46
C ILE A 197 -0.87 17.66 -3.98
N LEU A 198 -0.03 18.36 -4.74
CA LEU A 198 -0.07 18.33 -6.20
C LEU A 198 0.74 17.15 -6.75
N ILE A 199 0.07 16.29 -7.52
CA ILE A 199 0.69 15.25 -8.35
C ILE A 199 0.85 15.79 -9.78
N THR A 200 2.05 15.64 -10.32
CA THR A 200 2.50 16.25 -11.57
C THR A 200 3.03 15.18 -12.55
N PRO A 201 3.31 15.56 -13.81
CA PRO A 201 3.91 14.66 -14.79
C PRO A 201 5.34 14.22 -14.44
N GLU A 202 6.02 14.93 -13.53
CA GLU A 202 7.33 14.53 -12.99
C GLU A 202 7.19 13.39 -11.97
N ASP A 203 6.07 13.35 -11.24
CA ASP A 203 5.77 12.27 -10.30
C ASP A 203 5.23 11.02 -11.02
N VAL A 204 4.43 11.23 -12.08
CA VAL A 204 3.72 10.19 -12.80
C VAL A 204 3.76 10.48 -14.28
N ASN A 205 4.52 9.66 -15.02
CA ASN A 205 4.62 9.77 -16.49
C ASN A 205 3.59 8.91 -17.25
N HIS A 206 2.87 8.00 -16.57
CA HIS A 206 1.90 7.11 -17.19
C HIS A 206 0.77 6.72 -16.22
N LEU A 207 -0.47 6.59 -16.71
CA LEU A 207 -1.63 6.26 -15.87
C LEU A 207 -1.51 4.91 -15.16
N SER A 208 -0.81 3.94 -15.75
CA SER A 208 -0.57 2.63 -15.12
C SER A 208 0.20 2.77 -13.81
N LEU A 209 1.16 3.70 -13.73
CA LEU A 209 1.89 4.00 -12.51
C LEU A 209 0.96 4.62 -11.46
N LEU A 210 0.14 5.60 -11.84
CA LEU A 210 -0.82 6.22 -10.92
C LEU A 210 -1.85 5.21 -10.41
N LYS A 211 -2.39 4.36 -11.29
CA LYS A 211 -3.34 3.30 -10.93
C LYS A 211 -2.78 2.39 -9.85
N LYS A 212 -1.50 2.01 -9.97
CA LYS A 212 -0.82 1.20 -8.95
C LYS A 212 -0.74 1.90 -7.59
N HIS A 213 -0.66 3.23 -7.55
CA HIS A 213 -0.54 3.99 -6.30
C HIS A 213 -1.87 4.48 -5.73
N LEU A 214 -2.98 4.38 -6.46
CA LEU A 214 -4.31 4.75 -5.99
C LEU A 214 -5.21 3.52 -5.71
N GLY A 215 -4.61 2.33 -5.63
CA GLY A 215 -5.31 1.09 -5.28
C GLY A 215 -5.62 0.98 -3.78
N LYS A 216 -6.64 0.17 -3.43
CA LYS A 216 -6.99 -0.11 -2.02
C LYS A 216 -5.92 -0.93 -1.30
N SER A 217 -5.30 -1.86 -2.02
CA SER A 217 -4.22 -2.72 -1.55
C SER A 217 -2.93 -2.29 -2.23
N LEU A 218 -1.89 -2.03 -1.45
CA LEU A 218 -0.59 -1.60 -1.95
C LEU A 218 0.53 -2.45 -1.39
N ASP A 219 1.52 -2.73 -2.23
CA ASP A 219 2.79 -3.25 -1.79
C ASP A 219 3.63 -2.11 -1.20
N LEU A 220 4.25 -2.33 -0.05
CA LEU A 220 5.13 -1.36 0.61
C LEU A 220 6.47 -1.99 0.98
N PRO A 221 7.60 -1.32 0.72
CA PRO A 221 8.90 -1.81 1.15
C PRO A 221 9.11 -1.53 2.64
N PHE A 222 9.83 -2.44 3.31
CA PHE A 222 10.23 -2.32 4.71
C PHE A 222 11.60 -2.98 4.96
N PRO A 223 12.73 -2.41 4.48
CA PRO A 223 14.04 -2.96 4.77
C PRO A 223 14.44 -2.73 6.24
N VAL A 224 14.93 -3.78 6.91
CA VAL A 224 15.52 -3.72 8.25
C VAL A 224 17.04 -3.94 8.12
N VAL A 225 17.75 -2.85 7.87
CA VAL A 225 19.17 -2.85 7.50
C VAL A 225 20.01 -2.25 8.61
N ILE A 226 20.74 -3.11 9.32
CA ILE A 226 21.60 -2.74 10.44
C ILE A 226 23.05 -3.14 10.13
N GLY A 227 24.01 -2.27 10.45
CA GLY A 227 25.44 -2.50 10.25
C GLY A 227 25.87 -2.47 8.78
N LYS A 228 25.12 -1.78 7.92
CA LYS A 228 25.34 -1.70 6.46
C LYS A 228 25.12 -0.26 5.96
N PRO A 229 25.82 0.17 4.89
CA PRO A 229 25.62 1.49 4.31
C PRO A 229 24.20 1.67 3.74
N GLU A 230 23.78 2.93 3.59
CA GLU A 230 22.48 3.32 3.02
C GLU A 230 22.24 2.76 1.61
N THR A 231 23.31 2.55 0.84
CA THR A 231 23.25 1.92 -0.49
C THR A 231 22.60 0.53 -0.48
N ALA A 232 22.61 -0.19 0.64
CA ALA A 232 21.92 -1.47 0.79
C ALA A 232 20.39 -1.32 0.86
N VAL A 233 19.91 -0.20 1.43
CA VAL A 233 18.50 0.20 1.47
C VAL A 233 18.06 0.64 0.07
N ASP A 234 18.85 1.46 -0.61
CA ASP A 234 18.58 1.91 -1.98
C ASP A 234 18.46 0.73 -2.95
N LEU A 235 19.34 -0.27 -2.81
CA LEU A 235 19.28 -1.48 -3.62
C LEU A 235 17.98 -2.26 -3.39
N PHE A 236 17.47 -2.30 -2.15
CA PHE A 236 16.18 -2.92 -1.84
C PHE A 236 15.02 -2.14 -2.46
N PHE A 237 14.99 -0.81 -2.29
CA PHE A 237 13.95 0.03 -2.89
C PHE A 237 13.95 -0.03 -4.42
N LYS A 238 15.12 -0.07 -5.06
CA LYS A 238 15.24 -0.27 -6.50
C LYS A 238 14.66 -1.62 -6.91
N SER A 239 15.12 -2.71 -6.29
CA SER A 239 14.64 -4.06 -6.61
C SER A 239 13.14 -4.23 -6.35
N PHE A 240 12.62 -3.61 -5.29
CA PHE A 240 11.20 -3.55 -4.99
C PHE A 240 10.44 -2.82 -6.11
N SER A 241 10.89 -1.62 -6.49
CA SER A 241 10.23 -0.80 -7.51
C SER A 241 10.22 -1.48 -8.88
N GLU A 242 11.30 -2.17 -9.24
CA GLU A 242 11.38 -2.95 -10.50
C GLU A 242 10.36 -4.09 -10.53
N LYS A 243 10.10 -4.74 -9.39
CA LYS A 243 9.19 -5.89 -9.30
C LYS A 243 7.73 -5.51 -9.17
N THR A 244 7.42 -4.52 -8.35
CA THR A 244 6.03 -4.12 -8.06
C THR A 244 5.56 -2.98 -8.98
N GLY A 245 6.50 -2.17 -9.48
CA GLY A 245 6.23 -0.89 -10.13
C GLY A 245 5.70 0.19 -9.18
N ILE A 246 5.84 -0.01 -7.87
CA ILE A 246 5.53 0.98 -6.84
C ILE A 246 6.79 1.78 -6.55
N GLN A 247 6.68 3.11 -6.54
CA GLN A 247 7.78 4.02 -6.31
C GLN A 247 7.71 4.58 -4.87
N PRO A 248 8.75 4.37 -4.04
CA PRO A 248 8.75 4.85 -2.65
C PRO A 248 8.54 6.36 -2.51
N ASP A 249 9.10 7.17 -3.42
CA ASP A 249 8.92 8.62 -3.40
C ASP A 249 7.46 9.04 -3.64
N LEU A 250 6.76 8.34 -4.54
CA LEU A 250 5.36 8.60 -4.82
C LEU A 250 4.45 8.12 -3.67
N LEU A 251 4.78 6.99 -3.02
CA LEU A 251 4.13 6.57 -1.79
C LEU A 251 4.27 7.62 -0.68
N ALA A 252 5.48 8.16 -0.51
CA ALA A 252 5.74 9.19 0.48
C ALA A 252 4.92 10.45 0.20
N LYS A 253 4.85 10.86 -1.06
CA LYS A 253 4.07 12.03 -1.49
C LYS A 253 2.57 11.84 -1.31
N ILE A 254 2.00 10.72 -1.78
CA ILE A 254 0.55 10.46 -1.72
C ILE A 254 0.12 10.20 -0.28
N TYR A 255 0.76 9.27 0.43
CA TYR A 255 0.28 8.81 1.73
C TYR A 255 0.91 9.56 2.92
N LYS A 256 1.82 10.50 2.66
CA LYS A 256 2.62 11.19 3.69
C LYS A 256 3.31 10.19 4.61
N ILE A 257 3.91 9.15 4.03
CA ILE A 257 4.71 8.14 4.74
C ILE A 257 6.15 8.46 4.43
N ASP A 258 6.88 9.03 5.39
CA ASP A 258 8.29 9.35 5.14
C ASP A 258 9.11 8.07 4.89
N LYS A 259 10.18 8.16 4.08
CA LYS A 259 11.07 7.02 3.83
C LYS A 259 11.63 6.40 5.13
N ALA A 260 11.81 7.21 6.17
CA ALA A 260 12.23 6.76 7.49
C ALA A 260 11.20 5.84 8.19
N VAL A 261 9.91 5.97 7.85
CA VAL A 261 8.82 5.09 8.32
C VAL A 261 8.76 3.81 7.47
N MET A 262 9.22 3.86 6.21
CA MET A 262 9.24 2.71 5.30
C MET A 262 10.35 1.70 5.61
N GLY A 263 10.95 1.68 6.80
CA GLY A 263 11.98 0.71 7.16
C GLY A 263 12.74 1.09 8.42
N ILE A 264 13.86 0.41 8.65
CA ILE A 264 14.82 0.73 9.71
C ILE A 264 16.22 0.67 9.09
N HIS A 265 16.97 1.76 9.20
CA HIS A 265 18.36 1.82 8.78
C HIS A 265 19.25 2.30 9.91
N MET A 266 20.29 1.51 10.20
CA MET A 266 21.36 1.87 11.11
C MET A 266 22.68 1.50 10.44
N SER A 267 23.50 2.49 10.10
CA SER A 267 24.78 2.26 9.41
C SER A 267 25.79 1.52 10.28
N GLU A 268 25.78 1.82 11.58
CA GLU A 268 26.67 1.23 12.56
C GLU A 268 26.20 -0.14 13.05
N ARG A 269 27.14 -0.91 13.58
CA ARG A 269 26.81 -2.12 14.33
C ARG A 269 26.13 -1.71 15.63
N ILE A 270 25.16 -2.51 16.06
CA ILE A 270 24.44 -2.31 17.30
C ILE A 270 25.09 -3.07 18.45
N GLU A 271 24.93 -2.56 19.67
CA GLU A 271 25.27 -3.29 20.88
C GLU A 271 24.35 -4.52 21.03
N ASN A 272 24.92 -5.66 21.43
CA ASN A 272 24.14 -6.85 21.77
C ASN A 272 23.59 -6.74 23.20
N SER A 273 22.61 -5.85 23.40
CA SER A 273 21.86 -5.69 24.64
C SER A 273 20.34 -5.85 24.40
N PRO A 274 19.58 -6.32 25.40
CA PRO A 274 18.13 -6.38 25.31
C PRO A 274 17.50 -5.04 24.97
N GLU A 275 17.97 -3.96 25.58
CA GLU A 275 17.42 -2.62 25.45
C GLU A 275 17.48 -2.14 24.00
N VAL A 276 18.61 -2.35 23.31
CA VAL A 276 18.79 -1.92 21.91
C VAL A 276 17.94 -2.76 20.97
N PHE A 277 17.90 -4.08 21.15
CA PHE A 277 17.12 -4.97 20.29
C PHE A 277 15.62 -4.75 20.44
N HIS A 278 15.12 -4.60 21.67
CA HIS A 278 13.70 -4.28 21.91
C HIS A 278 13.33 -2.92 21.34
N LYS A 279 14.19 -1.90 21.48
CA LYS A 279 13.96 -0.59 20.86
C LYS A 279 13.78 -0.68 19.34
N ILE A 280 14.60 -1.48 18.66
CA ILE A 280 14.49 -1.69 17.21
C ILE A 280 13.15 -2.36 16.85
N ILE A 281 12.74 -3.37 17.63
CA ILE A 281 11.45 -4.06 17.44
C ILE A 281 10.29 -3.08 17.67
N ASP A 282 10.37 -2.22 18.69
CA ASP A 282 9.35 -1.22 18.98
C ASP A 282 9.29 -0.14 17.89
N THR A 283 10.42 0.33 17.37
CA THR A 283 10.43 1.21 16.19
C THR A 283 9.80 0.53 14.97
N ALA A 284 10.04 -0.77 14.76
CA ALA A 284 9.37 -1.50 13.67
C ALA A 284 7.85 -1.55 13.87
N LYS A 285 7.40 -1.74 15.12
CA LYS A 285 5.98 -1.69 15.52
C LYS A 285 5.34 -0.36 15.22
N GLU A 286 5.97 0.74 15.67
CA GLU A 286 5.48 2.10 15.45
C GLU A 286 5.39 2.42 13.96
N ASN A 287 6.45 2.15 13.20
CA ASN A 287 6.51 2.42 11.77
C ASN A 287 5.44 1.63 10.98
N LEU A 288 5.30 0.33 11.26
CA LEU A 288 4.29 -0.49 10.59
C LEU A 288 2.88 -0.11 11.02
N ALA A 289 2.65 0.24 12.30
CA ALA A 289 1.36 0.74 12.75
C ALA A 289 0.96 2.03 12.02
N GLU A 290 1.90 2.94 11.80
CA GLU A 290 1.67 4.14 10.99
C GLU A 290 1.31 3.79 9.53
N ILE A 291 2.05 2.86 8.91
CA ILE A 291 1.77 2.37 7.56
C ILE A 291 0.34 1.83 7.49
N TYR A 292 -0.05 0.92 8.39
CA TYR A 292 -1.38 0.31 8.37
C TYR A 292 -2.51 1.29 8.74
N ARG A 293 -2.23 2.36 9.50
CA ARG A 293 -3.22 3.42 9.75
C ARG A 293 -3.54 4.19 8.47
N LYS A 294 -2.54 4.42 7.61
CA LYS A 294 -2.70 5.14 6.34
C LYS A 294 -3.14 4.23 5.20
N ILE A 295 -2.69 2.98 5.20
CA ILE A 295 -2.93 1.97 4.16
C ILE A 295 -3.31 0.64 4.84
N PRO A 296 -4.57 0.46 5.27
CA PRO A 296 -4.98 -0.69 6.07
C PRO A 296 -4.80 -2.06 5.41
N GLN A 297 -4.82 -2.10 4.07
CA GLN A 297 -4.66 -3.32 3.27
C GLN A 297 -3.26 -3.44 2.66
N ALA A 298 -2.26 -2.76 3.25
CA ALA A 298 -0.88 -2.86 2.82
C ALA A 298 -0.35 -4.31 2.87
N THR A 299 0.35 -4.73 1.82
CA THR A 299 1.21 -5.92 1.82
C THR A 299 2.65 -5.46 1.99
N VAL A 300 3.29 -5.87 3.09
CA VAL A 300 4.62 -5.34 3.44
C VAL A 300 5.71 -6.28 2.96
N HIS A 301 6.59 -5.78 2.10
CA HIS A 301 7.77 -6.46 1.60
C HIS A 301 8.95 -6.16 2.51
N ILE A 302 9.44 -7.14 3.24
CA ILE A 302 10.45 -6.95 4.29
C ILE A 302 11.70 -7.77 3.99
N THR A 303 12.86 -7.18 4.29
CA THR A 303 14.16 -7.86 4.29
C THR A 303 14.92 -7.48 5.56
N GLY A 304 15.92 -8.27 5.93
CA GLY A 304 16.66 -8.08 7.18
C GLY A 304 18.13 -8.45 7.07
N THR A 305 18.99 -7.80 7.87
CA THR A 305 20.41 -8.14 7.98
C THR A 305 20.77 -8.95 9.23
N ILE A 306 19.95 -8.87 10.29
CA ILE A 306 20.18 -9.55 11.56
C ILE A 306 19.01 -10.49 11.87
N SER A 307 19.27 -11.80 11.83
CA SER A 307 18.22 -12.84 12.00
C SER A 307 17.52 -12.77 13.36
N THR A 308 18.23 -12.40 14.43
CA THR A 308 17.65 -12.25 15.78
C THR A 308 16.67 -11.07 15.85
N VAL A 309 16.99 -9.92 15.25
CA VAL A 309 16.04 -8.80 15.11
C VAL A 309 14.82 -9.24 14.30
N MET A 310 15.03 -9.90 13.17
CA MET A 310 13.93 -10.37 12.32
C MET A 310 13.03 -11.38 13.02
N PHE A 311 13.58 -12.27 13.84
CA PHE A 311 12.80 -13.16 14.70
C PHE A 311 11.92 -12.36 15.69
N GLY A 312 12.49 -11.35 16.35
CA GLY A 312 11.75 -10.49 17.27
C GLY A 312 10.61 -9.71 16.60
N ILE A 313 10.87 -9.13 15.43
CA ILE A 313 9.83 -8.49 14.61
C ILE A 313 8.75 -9.53 14.24
N GLY A 314 9.14 -10.73 13.82
CA GLY A 314 8.22 -11.83 13.57
C GLY A 314 7.31 -12.11 14.78
N VAL A 315 7.89 -12.24 15.98
CA VAL A 315 7.13 -12.44 17.23
C VAL A 315 6.12 -11.32 17.47
N ALA A 316 6.51 -10.06 17.28
CA ALA A 316 5.65 -8.89 17.51
C ALA A 316 4.38 -8.93 16.63
N PHE A 317 4.53 -9.23 15.34
CA PHE A 317 3.45 -9.11 14.37
C PHE A 317 2.67 -10.41 14.13
N GLY A 318 3.30 -11.55 14.38
CA GLY A 318 2.73 -12.85 14.05
C GLY A 318 2.39 -12.96 12.56
N ILE A 319 1.30 -13.67 12.27
CA ILE A 319 0.80 -13.92 10.90
C ILE A 319 -0.52 -13.19 10.59
N ARG A 320 -0.89 -12.19 11.40
CA ARG A 320 -2.18 -11.48 11.27
C ARG A 320 -2.20 -10.52 10.07
N ARG A 321 -1.02 -10.07 9.65
CA ARG A 321 -0.81 -9.21 8.49
C ARG A 321 -0.04 -9.98 7.42
N ARG A 322 -0.18 -9.52 6.18
CA ARG A 322 0.48 -10.11 5.01
C ARG A 322 1.86 -9.47 4.85
N PHE A 323 2.90 -10.28 5.02
CA PHE A 323 4.29 -9.93 4.74
C PHE A 323 4.84 -10.81 3.61
N ILE A 324 5.64 -10.20 2.75
CA ILE A 324 6.44 -10.88 1.73
C ILE A 324 7.91 -10.72 2.13
N LEU A 325 8.55 -11.82 2.52
CA LEU A 325 9.91 -11.86 3.02
C LEU A 325 10.88 -12.02 1.85
N HIS A 326 11.87 -11.13 1.76
CA HIS A 326 12.88 -11.14 0.70
C HIS A 326 14.23 -11.63 1.22
N HIS A 327 14.87 -12.52 0.45
CA HIS A 327 16.25 -12.96 0.64
C HIS A 327 17.16 -12.28 -0.38
N PHE A 328 18.33 -11.81 0.06
CA PHE A 328 19.35 -11.26 -0.83
C PHE A 328 20.25 -12.39 -1.35
N GLN A 329 20.24 -12.62 -2.65
CA GLN A 329 21.07 -13.61 -3.32
C GLN A 329 21.46 -13.09 -4.71
N ASP A 330 22.71 -13.32 -5.11
CA ASP A 330 23.26 -12.97 -6.43
C ASP A 330 22.99 -11.51 -6.84
N GLY A 331 23.14 -10.58 -5.89
CA GLY A 331 22.99 -9.15 -6.13
C GLY A 331 21.54 -8.64 -6.13
N GLN A 332 20.56 -9.51 -5.87
CA GLN A 332 19.14 -9.16 -5.94
C GLN A 332 18.36 -9.59 -4.70
N TYR A 333 17.29 -8.86 -4.40
CA TYR A 333 16.34 -9.24 -3.36
C TYR A 333 15.19 -10.05 -3.96
N ILE A 334 15.07 -11.31 -3.59
CA ILE A 334 14.11 -12.25 -4.14
C ILE A 334 13.04 -12.58 -3.08
N PRO A 335 11.73 -12.47 -3.39
CA PRO A 335 10.70 -12.91 -2.46
C PRO A 335 10.79 -14.43 -2.29
N VAL A 336 10.88 -14.89 -1.05
CA VAL A 336 11.06 -16.31 -0.71
C VAL A 336 10.01 -16.83 0.27
N ILE A 337 9.30 -15.98 1.01
CA ILE A 337 8.19 -16.46 1.84
C ILE A 337 7.08 -15.43 1.82
N GLU A 338 5.83 -15.88 1.75
CA GLU A 338 4.66 -15.07 2.06
C GLU A 338 4.05 -15.60 3.36
N THR A 339 3.80 -14.72 4.34
CA THR A 339 3.19 -15.14 5.60
C THR A 339 1.76 -15.62 5.38
N SER A 340 1.44 -16.80 5.90
CA SER A 340 0.08 -17.33 5.87
C SER A 340 -0.18 -18.22 7.10
N ARG A 341 -1.42 -18.72 7.22
CA ARG A 341 -1.79 -19.64 8.30
C ARG A 341 -1.04 -20.98 8.27
N SER A 342 -0.55 -21.40 7.10
CA SER A 342 0.17 -22.67 6.97
C SER A 342 1.46 -22.70 7.81
N LEU A 343 2.06 -21.54 8.10
CA LEU A 343 3.22 -21.42 8.99
C LEU A 343 2.95 -21.97 10.40
N LYS A 344 1.70 -21.98 10.86
CA LYS A 344 1.30 -22.47 12.19
C LYS A 344 0.75 -23.90 12.18
N GLU A 345 0.73 -24.57 11.04
CA GLU A 345 0.34 -25.97 10.98
C GLU A 345 1.38 -26.84 11.72
N ILE A 346 0.89 -27.74 12.58
CA ILE A 346 1.72 -28.74 13.24
C ILE A 346 1.81 -29.96 12.33
N LYS A 347 3.00 -30.22 11.80
CA LYS A 347 3.27 -31.35 10.90
C LYS A 347 3.56 -32.61 11.71
N GLU A 348 2.92 -33.73 11.34
CA GLU A 348 3.16 -35.03 11.97
C GLU A 348 4.53 -35.62 11.60
N LYS A 349 5.00 -35.34 10.39
CA LYS A 349 6.28 -35.81 9.85
C LYS A 349 7.10 -34.63 9.36
N LEU A 350 8.38 -34.62 9.73
CA LEU A 350 9.35 -33.64 9.26
C LEU A 350 9.99 -34.17 7.98
N THR A 351 9.84 -33.45 6.88
CA THR A 351 10.39 -33.78 5.56
C THR A 351 11.77 -33.15 5.39
N TYR A 352 11.91 -31.87 5.71
CA TYR A 352 13.08 -31.05 5.38
C TYR A 352 14.05 -30.85 6.53
N VAL A 353 13.55 -30.85 7.78
CA VAL A 353 14.40 -30.66 8.97
C VAL A 353 14.62 -31.96 9.74
N LYS A 354 15.72 -32.02 10.48
CA LYS A 354 16.03 -33.08 11.44
C LYS A 354 16.45 -32.48 12.76
N THR A 355 16.15 -33.20 13.84
CA THR A 355 16.49 -32.80 15.19
C THR A 355 17.46 -33.78 15.81
N LYS A 356 18.48 -33.26 16.49
CA LYS A 356 19.44 -34.07 17.25
C LYS A 356 19.56 -33.53 18.68
N LYS A 357 19.46 -34.43 19.66
CA LYS A 357 19.85 -34.14 21.05
C LYS A 357 21.37 -34.18 21.14
N LEU A 358 21.99 -33.11 21.62
CA LEU A 358 23.43 -32.99 21.78
C LEU A 358 23.86 -33.20 23.22
N LYS A 359 22.99 -32.86 24.17
CA LYS A 359 23.26 -32.93 25.60
C LYS A 359 21.98 -33.20 26.37
N ASP A 360 22.07 -34.07 27.37
CA ASP A 360 21.03 -34.29 28.36
C ASP A 360 21.01 -33.19 29.41
N GLY A 361 19.86 -32.98 30.03
CA GLY A 361 19.72 -32.04 31.12
C GLY A 361 18.56 -32.41 32.03
N THR A 362 18.54 -31.79 33.20
CA THR A 362 17.57 -32.03 34.27
C THR A 362 16.59 -30.87 34.44
N GLU A 363 16.87 -29.73 33.81
CA GLU A 363 16.03 -28.53 33.87
C GLU A 363 14.85 -28.59 32.89
N ASN A 364 13.77 -27.89 33.23
CA ASN A 364 12.62 -27.69 32.35
C ASN A 364 12.80 -26.48 31.40
N GLU A 365 14.05 -26.09 31.13
CA GLU A 365 14.43 -25.07 30.16
C GLU A 365 15.35 -25.71 29.13
N LEU A 366 15.24 -25.32 27.86
CA LEU A 366 15.89 -26.04 26.76
C LEU A 366 16.71 -25.10 25.88
N VAL A 367 17.96 -25.49 25.57
CA VAL A 367 18.79 -24.80 24.58
C VAL A 367 18.47 -25.35 23.20
N LEU A 368 18.06 -24.45 22.29
CA LEU A 368 17.69 -24.78 20.93
C LEU A 368 18.60 -24.07 19.93
N ILE A 369 19.30 -24.85 19.12
CA ILE A 369 20.19 -24.36 18.07
C ILE A 369 19.51 -24.56 16.71
N LEU A 370 19.09 -23.47 16.06
CA LEU A 370 18.62 -23.52 14.68
C LEU A 370 19.81 -23.30 13.74
N HIS A 371 20.21 -24.36 13.03
CA HIS A 371 21.37 -24.35 12.13
C HIS A 371 20.93 -24.75 10.71
N ILE A 372 20.53 -23.72 9.96
CA ILE A 372 19.99 -23.80 8.60
C ILE A 372 20.95 -23.13 7.61
N ALA A 373 21.59 -22.04 8.02
CA ALA A 373 22.60 -21.32 7.26
C ALA A 373 23.96 -22.03 7.30
N SER A 374 24.92 -21.57 6.50
CA SER A 374 26.21 -22.22 6.27
C SER A 374 27.15 -22.18 7.47
N HIS A 375 27.01 -21.17 8.34
CA HIS A 375 27.83 -21.05 9.55
C HIS A 375 27.31 -21.99 10.64
N ASN A 376 28.18 -22.86 11.16
CA ASN A 376 27.82 -23.82 12.20
C ASN A 376 28.02 -23.22 13.61
N PRO A 377 26.94 -22.93 14.37
CA PRO A 377 27.04 -22.33 15.70
C PRO A 377 27.27 -23.38 16.82
N VAL A 378 27.27 -24.67 16.51
CA VAL A 378 27.09 -25.73 17.54
C VAL A 378 28.17 -25.70 18.60
N SER A 379 29.45 -25.65 18.23
CA SER A 379 30.57 -25.67 19.19
C SER A 379 30.49 -24.48 20.15
N THR A 380 30.35 -23.27 19.60
CA THR A 380 30.29 -22.03 20.38
C THR A 380 29.08 -21.98 21.31
N VAL A 381 27.93 -22.50 20.87
CA VAL A 381 26.73 -22.58 21.73
C VAL A 381 26.87 -23.64 22.81
N MET A 382 27.51 -24.78 22.53
CA MET A 382 27.81 -25.79 23.55
C MET A 382 28.71 -25.21 24.64
N ASP A 383 29.80 -24.53 24.25
CA ASP A 383 30.71 -23.86 25.19
C ASP A 383 29.98 -22.80 26.03
N PHE A 384 29.09 -22.02 25.41
CA PHE A 384 28.27 -21.05 26.11
C PHE A 384 27.30 -21.73 27.09
N SER A 385 26.62 -22.79 26.65
CA SER A 385 25.65 -23.53 27.46
C SER A 385 26.31 -24.17 28.68
N ASP A 386 27.48 -24.78 28.53
CA ASP A 386 28.24 -25.37 29.63
C ASP A 386 28.69 -24.34 30.67
N LYS A 387 29.01 -23.12 30.22
CA LYS A 387 29.44 -22.04 31.11
C LYS A 387 28.27 -21.31 31.78
N LYS A 388 27.18 -21.04 31.05
CA LYS A 388 26.14 -20.08 31.44
C LYS A 388 24.73 -20.66 31.61
N LEU A 389 24.40 -21.78 30.95
CA LEU A 389 23.07 -22.40 30.91
C LEU A 389 23.10 -23.86 31.39
N LYS A 390 23.87 -24.10 32.47
CA LYS A 390 24.19 -25.43 33.01
C LYS A 390 22.94 -26.29 33.22
N ASN A 391 23.09 -27.60 33.07
CA ASN A 391 22.05 -28.62 33.29
C ASN A 391 20.80 -28.54 32.39
N MET A 392 20.79 -27.68 31.38
CA MET A 392 19.73 -27.65 30.36
C MET A 392 20.02 -28.67 29.23
N PRO A 393 19.01 -29.42 28.75
CA PRO A 393 19.16 -30.21 27.54
C PRO A 393 19.44 -29.31 26.33
N VAL A 394 20.30 -29.77 25.43
CA VAL A 394 20.66 -29.06 24.19
C VAL A 394 20.17 -29.85 22.99
N TYR A 395 19.39 -29.20 22.15
CA TYR A 395 18.90 -29.73 20.88
C TYR A 395 19.33 -28.84 19.72
N THR A 396 19.59 -29.46 18.57
CA THR A 396 19.77 -28.75 17.31
C THR A 396 18.74 -29.19 16.30
N ILE A 397 18.20 -28.22 15.56
CA ILE A 397 17.40 -28.44 14.35
C ILE A 397 18.24 -27.99 13.16
N THR A 398 18.45 -28.91 12.22
CA THR A 398 19.20 -28.64 10.97
C THR A 398 18.38 -29.07 9.76
N LEU A 399 18.79 -28.62 8.57
CA LEU A 399 18.29 -29.23 7.34
C LEU A 399 18.76 -30.68 7.23
N LYS A 400 17.96 -31.53 6.57
CA LYS A 400 18.38 -32.88 6.17
C LYS A 400 19.39 -32.81 5.02
N ASP A 401 19.07 -31.97 4.02
CA ASP A 401 19.82 -31.75 2.79
C ASP A 401 20.12 -30.25 2.58
N SER A 402 21.08 -29.91 1.72
CA SER A 402 21.33 -28.53 1.24
C SER A 402 21.62 -27.49 2.34
N LEU A 403 22.37 -27.88 3.37
CA LEU A 403 22.75 -26.96 4.45
C LEU A 403 23.55 -25.76 3.90
N GLY A 404 23.08 -24.54 4.21
CA GLY A 404 23.73 -23.31 3.76
C GLY A 404 23.48 -22.88 2.31
N ASN A 405 22.71 -23.62 1.53
CA ASN A 405 22.32 -23.23 0.17
C ASN A 405 20.89 -23.68 -0.15
N LEU A 406 19.91 -22.92 0.34
CA LEU A 406 18.50 -23.20 0.08
C LEU A 406 18.12 -22.76 -1.34
N PRO A 407 17.49 -23.64 -2.16
CA PRO A 407 16.91 -23.25 -3.43
C PRO A 407 15.93 -22.08 -3.26
N ILE A 408 15.91 -21.18 -4.24
CA ILE A 408 14.91 -20.10 -4.33
C ILE A 408 13.56 -20.70 -4.74
N ASP A 409 12.88 -21.30 -3.77
CA ASP A 409 11.53 -21.85 -3.89
C ASP A 409 10.72 -21.44 -2.67
N GLY A 410 9.73 -20.56 -2.85
CA GLY A 410 9.01 -20.02 -1.71
C GLY A 410 8.17 -21.03 -0.93
N LYS A 411 7.75 -22.13 -1.59
CA LYS A 411 7.05 -23.22 -0.90
C LYS A 411 7.99 -23.96 0.03
N LEU A 412 9.20 -24.27 -0.42
CA LEU A 412 10.23 -24.93 0.38
C LEU A 412 10.56 -24.14 1.65
N TRP A 413 10.79 -22.83 1.52
CA TRP A 413 11.11 -21.97 2.67
C TRP A 413 9.96 -21.88 3.69
N THR A 414 8.71 -21.87 3.19
CA THR A 414 7.50 -21.91 4.03
C THR A 414 7.39 -23.23 4.78
N GLU A 415 7.59 -24.36 4.11
CA GLU A 415 7.55 -25.70 4.72
C GLU A 415 8.65 -25.87 5.77
N ILE A 416 9.88 -25.44 5.49
CA ILE A 416 10.98 -25.47 6.48
C ILE A 416 10.59 -24.67 7.74
N SER A 417 10.02 -23.48 7.56
CA SER A 417 9.59 -22.64 8.69
C SER A 417 8.49 -23.31 9.53
N SER A 418 7.51 -23.93 8.86
CA SER A 418 6.41 -24.67 9.51
C SER A 418 6.91 -25.92 10.24
N GLU A 419 7.86 -26.66 9.66
CA GLU A 419 8.47 -27.82 10.30
C GLU A 419 9.29 -27.45 11.54
N ILE A 420 10.06 -26.35 11.48
CA ILE A 420 10.76 -25.83 12.66
C ILE A 420 9.76 -25.50 13.77
N TYR A 421 8.67 -24.80 13.45
CA TYR A 421 7.62 -24.48 14.43
C TYR A 421 6.96 -25.73 15.02
N SER A 422 6.66 -26.73 14.17
CA SER A 422 6.11 -28.02 14.59
C SER A 422 7.04 -28.72 15.58
N GLU A 423 8.34 -28.71 15.29
CA GLU A 423 9.34 -29.34 16.11
C GLU A 423 9.56 -28.64 17.45
N ILE A 424 9.52 -27.29 17.47
CA ILE A 424 9.57 -26.53 18.72
C ILE A 424 8.40 -26.95 19.63
N ASN A 425 7.18 -27.07 19.08
CA ASN A 425 6.02 -27.54 19.85
C ASN A 425 6.19 -28.98 20.34
N ARG A 426 6.71 -29.87 19.50
CA ARG A 426 6.98 -31.25 19.89
C ARG A 426 8.00 -31.33 21.03
N LEU A 427 9.10 -30.59 20.95
CA LEU A 427 10.10 -30.52 22.00
C LEU A 427 9.51 -29.92 23.29
N ARG A 428 8.69 -28.88 23.18
CA ARG A 428 8.01 -28.27 24.32
C ARG A 428 7.17 -29.29 25.10
N LEU A 429 6.37 -30.07 24.38
CA LEU A 429 5.51 -31.09 24.98
C LEU A 429 6.33 -32.25 25.55
N LYS A 430 7.30 -32.76 24.78
CA LYS A 430 8.11 -33.92 25.15
C LYS A 430 8.99 -33.66 26.38
N GLU A 431 9.70 -32.53 26.39
CA GLU A 431 10.67 -32.18 27.43
C GLU A 431 10.04 -31.27 28.51
N LYS A 432 8.72 -31.03 28.46
CA LYS A 432 7.97 -30.16 29.38
C LYS A 432 8.60 -28.76 29.53
N VAL A 433 9.05 -28.20 28.41
CA VAL A 433 9.82 -26.95 28.35
C VAL A 433 8.97 -25.76 28.81
N LYS A 434 9.46 -25.04 29.81
CA LYS A 434 8.91 -23.76 30.29
C LYS A 434 9.47 -22.57 29.53
N ARG A 435 10.75 -22.63 29.13
CA ARG A 435 11.45 -21.58 28.36
C ARG A 435 12.47 -22.18 27.41
N PHE A 436 12.56 -21.60 26.20
CA PHE A 436 13.62 -21.89 25.24
C PHE A 436 14.76 -20.86 25.31
N HIS A 437 15.99 -21.31 25.14
CA HIS A 437 17.17 -20.48 24.88
C HIS A 437 17.58 -20.68 23.42
N ILE A 438 17.21 -19.73 22.57
CA ILE A 438 17.26 -19.88 21.11
C ILE A 438 18.51 -19.21 20.53
N PHE A 439 19.27 -20.00 19.76
CA PHE A 439 20.45 -19.55 19.02
C PHE A 439 20.20 -19.73 17.52
N LEU A 440 20.35 -18.64 16.76
CA LEU A 440 19.96 -18.59 15.36
C LEU A 440 21.19 -18.56 14.44
N SER A 441 21.33 -19.59 13.61
CA SER A 441 22.12 -19.57 12.37
C SER A 441 21.19 -19.93 11.22
N VAL A 442 20.34 -18.97 10.86
CA VAL A 442 19.29 -19.14 9.83
C VAL A 442 19.18 -17.88 8.97
N PRO A 443 18.73 -17.99 7.71
CA PRO A 443 18.35 -16.83 6.90
C PRO A 443 17.27 -15.97 7.58
N CYS A 444 17.36 -14.65 7.42
CA CYS A 444 16.41 -13.68 7.99
C CYS A 444 14.93 -13.98 7.70
N PRO A 445 14.53 -14.40 6.47
CA PRO A 445 13.15 -14.80 6.20
C PRO A 445 12.65 -15.93 7.10
N ILE A 446 13.45 -16.98 7.32
CA ILE A 446 13.10 -18.10 8.20
C ILE A 446 13.06 -17.65 9.66
N ALA A 447 14.00 -16.79 10.07
CA ALA A 447 13.99 -16.24 11.43
C ALA A 447 12.68 -15.49 11.72
N PHE A 448 12.26 -14.63 10.79
CA PHE A 448 11.01 -13.89 10.89
C PHE A 448 9.81 -14.82 10.98
N THR A 449 9.69 -15.79 10.08
CA THR A 449 8.49 -16.64 9.99
C THR A 449 8.39 -17.62 11.16
N VAL A 450 9.51 -18.14 11.67
CA VAL A 450 9.52 -18.95 12.90
C VAL A 450 9.13 -18.09 14.11
N GLY A 451 9.63 -16.85 14.19
CA GLY A 451 9.19 -15.89 15.21
C GLY A 451 7.69 -15.60 15.13
N ALA A 452 7.17 -15.37 13.92
CA ALA A 452 5.77 -15.10 13.64
C ALA A 452 4.83 -16.29 13.92
N ALA A 453 5.29 -17.51 13.64
CA ALA A 453 4.56 -18.73 13.97
C ALA A 453 4.50 -18.93 15.50
N SER A 454 5.62 -18.67 16.18
CA SER A 454 5.78 -18.82 17.63
C SER A 454 4.97 -17.80 18.43
N GLY A 455 5.03 -16.52 18.04
CA GLY A 455 4.43 -15.39 18.77
C GLY A 455 4.80 -15.39 20.25
N HIS A 456 3.92 -14.86 21.11
CA HIS A 456 4.11 -14.83 22.56
C HIS A 456 3.81 -16.18 23.24
N PHE A 457 3.35 -17.18 22.50
CA PHE A 457 2.93 -18.47 23.07
C PHE A 457 4.11 -19.36 23.49
N ILE A 458 5.31 -19.02 23.01
CA ILE A 458 6.55 -19.77 23.26
C ILE A 458 7.52 -18.84 24.02
N PRO A 459 7.55 -18.92 25.36
CA PRO A 459 8.53 -18.22 26.19
C PRO A 459 9.95 -18.56 25.73
N ALA A 460 10.71 -17.53 25.34
CA ALA A 460 12.05 -17.72 24.84
C ALA A 460 12.96 -16.53 25.14
N THR A 461 14.22 -16.84 25.44
CA THR A 461 15.33 -15.89 25.39
C THR A 461 16.13 -16.17 24.13
N VAL A 462 16.28 -15.16 23.27
CA VAL A 462 17.04 -15.27 22.02
C VAL A 462 18.40 -14.61 22.18
N TYR A 463 19.42 -15.27 21.67
CA TYR A 463 20.81 -14.86 21.81
C TYR A 463 21.38 -14.40 20.46
N ASN A 464 22.13 -13.30 20.48
CA ASN A 464 22.88 -12.81 19.33
C ASN A 464 24.37 -13.03 19.54
N TYR A 465 25.06 -13.44 18.48
CA TYR A 465 26.51 -13.65 18.51
C TYR A 465 27.22 -12.30 18.44
N HIS A 466 28.21 -12.10 19.31
CA HIS A 466 29.02 -10.89 19.40
C HIS A 466 30.42 -11.17 18.83
N PHE A 467 30.61 -10.84 17.55
CA PHE A 467 31.82 -11.21 16.79
C PHE A 467 33.15 -10.78 17.44
N THR A 468 33.20 -9.63 18.12
CA THR A 468 34.46 -9.13 18.69
C THR A 468 34.83 -9.78 20.02
N GLU A 469 33.84 -10.31 20.75
CA GLU A 469 34.07 -10.98 22.04
C GLU A 469 34.00 -12.50 21.91
N ASP A 470 33.62 -13.02 20.73
CA ASP A 470 33.40 -14.45 20.46
C ASP A 470 32.44 -15.11 21.49
N ILE A 471 31.39 -14.39 21.87
CA ILE A 471 30.37 -14.89 22.80
C ILE A 471 28.96 -14.57 22.35
N TYR A 472 28.00 -15.36 22.83
CA TYR A 472 26.59 -15.04 22.72
C TYR A 472 26.13 -14.14 23.87
N LYS A 473 25.28 -13.16 23.55
CA LYS A 473 24.61 -12.31 24.54
C LYS A 473 23.08 -12.43 24.40
N PRO A 474 22.32 -12.47 25.50
CA PRO A 474 20.86 -12.45 25.44
C PRO A 474 20.40 -11.08 24.94
N VAL A 475 19.54 -11.07 23.94
CA VAL A 475 19.09 -9.81 23.29
C VAL A 475 17.57 -9.68 23.20
N ILE A 476 16.82 -10.78 23.26
CA ILE A 476 15.35 -10.73 23.18
C ILE A 476 14.78 -11.66 24.24
N ASN A 477 13.72 -11.21 24.90
CA ASN A 477 12.83 -12.03 25.70
C ASN A 477 11.44 -11.90 25.08
N THR A 478 10.88 -13.00 24.56
CA THR A 478 9.66 -12.96 23.73
C THR A 478 8.42 -12.48 24.49
N GLU A 479 8.41 -12.63 25.81
CA GLU A 479 7.30 -12.17 26.65
C GLU A 479 7.32 -10.66 26.92
N LYS A 480 8.46 -10.00 26.67
CA LYS A 480 8.56 -8.54 26.77
C LYS A 480 8.17 -7.83 25.47
N ILE A 481 7.98 -8.58 24.40
CA ILE A 481 7.50 -8.02 23.14
C ILE A 481 5.98 -7.93 23.24
N GLU A 482 5.43 -6.74 23.04
CA GLU A 482 3.97 -6.55 22.96
C GLU A 482 3.49 -6.66 21.50
N ASN A 483 2.30 -7.23 21.31
CA ASN A 483 1.63 -7.26 20.00
C ASN A 483 0.99 -5.89 19.72
N PRO A 484 1.26 -5.24 18.58
CA PRO A 484 0.68 -3.93 18.26
C PRO A 484 -0.77 -4.00 17.75
N PHE A 485 -1.37 -5.19 17.61
CA PHE A 485 -2.70 -5.39 17.01
C PHE A 485 -3.67 -6.21 17.86
#